data_AF-A0A2V8LRQ4-F1
#
_entry.id   AF-A0A2V8LRQ4-F1
#
_cell.length_a   1.000
_cell.length_b   1.000
_cell.length_c   1.000
_cell.angle_alpha   90.00
_cell.angle_beta   90.00
_cell.angle_gamma   90.00
#
_symmetry.space_group_name_H-M   'P 1'
#
loop_
_entity.id
_entity.type
_entity.pdbx_description
1 polymer ?
#
loop_
_entity_poly.entity_id
_entity_poly.type
_entity_poly.pdbx_seq_one_letter_code
_entity_poly.pdbx_strand_id
1 'polypeptide(L)'
;KGNNHPFLPVRSDLFSRQNSTEIRLGLLERRDVETHVALEYPKLPEDYTGVLYAKSEGNPLFMRELVRGPGDFSESIRSVVERKIDRVGETARELLVTASVQGREFDSAVLARSMGMNPQDVEERLRVLDEVHGIIQRIREEELPDGRFTVRYRFVYGVYQETCFTSLAPTRKASLNSSMAEALLTYYGN
;
A
#
# COMPACT_ATOMS: atom_id res chain seq x y z
N LYS A 1 -5.07 9.89 19.62
CA LYS A 1 -6.50 9.53 19.48
C LYS A 1 -6.61 8.67 18.23
N GLY A 2 -6.97 7.38 18.39
CA GLY A 2 -6.94 6.39 17.32
C GLY A 2 -7.81 6.84 16.14
N ASN A 3 -7.22 6.82 14.95
CA ASN A 3 -7.86 7.20 13.71
C ASN A 3 -8.80 6.05 13.30
N ASN A 4 -9.91 5.89 14.03
CA ASN A 4 -10.85 4.80 13.78
C ASN A 4 -11.72 5.20 12.58
N HIS A 5 -11.32 4.76 11.39
CA HIS A 5 -11.96 5.14 10.15
C HIS A 5 -13.46 4.78 10.21
N PRO A 6 -14.39 5.73 9.93
CA PRO A 6 -15.83 5.54 10.19
C PRO A 6 -16.45 4.36 9.43
N PHE A 7 -15.79 3.90 8.36
CA PHE A 7 -16.20 2.73 7.59
C PHE A 7 -16.06 1.40 8.36
N LEU A 8 -15.02 1.22 9.19
CA LEU A 8 -14.76 -0.07 9.84
C LEU A 8 -15.88 -0.47 10.81
N PRO A 9 -16.39 0.42 11.70
CA PRO A 9 -17.54 0.10 12.54
C PRO A 9 -18.80 -0.27 11.75
N VAL A 10 -19.07 0.46 10.66
CA VAL A 10 -20.25 0.22 9.79
C VAL A 10 -20.14 -1.14 9.11
N ARG A 11 -18.95 -1.49 8.59
CA ARG A 11 -18.69 -2.77 7.94
C ARG A 11 -18.90 -3.94 8.93
N SER A 12 -18.37 -3.82 10.15
CA SER A 12 -18.54 -4.85 11.19
C SER A 12 -20.00 -5.05 11.61
N ASP A 13 -20.79 -3.97 11.76
CA ASP A 13 -22.22 -4.06 12.06
C ASP A 13 -22.99 -4.77 10.93
N LEU A 14 -22.71 -4.42 9.67
CA LEU A 14 -23.33 -5.07 8.51
C LEU A 14 -23.03 -6.58 8.45
N PHE A 15 -21.77 -6.99 8.69
CA PHE A 15 -21.41 -8.42 8.72
C PHE A 15 -22.05 -9.17 9.87
N SER A 16 -22.13 -8.56 11.06
CA SER A 16 -22.74 -9.20 12.24
C SER A 16 -24.21 -9.55 12.04
N ARG A 17 -24.92 -8.84 11.15
CA ARG A 17 -26.33 -9.03 10.85
C ARG A 17 -26.61 -9.99 9.70
N GLN A 18 -25.59 -10.65 9.14
CA GLN A 18 -25.67 -11.54 7.97
C GLN A 18 -26.34 -10.93 6.71
N ASN A 19 -26.45 -9.60 6.64
CA ASN A 19 -27.11 -8.88 5.55
C ASN A 19 -26.11 -8.28 4.55
N SER A 20 -24.85 -8.74 4.54
CA SER A 20 -23.81 -8.22 3.64
C SER A 20 -22.92 -9.32 3.08
N THR A 21 -22.39 -9.07 1.87
CA THR A 21 -21.35 -9.87 1.23
C THR A 21 -20.23 -8.92 0.81
N GLU A 22 -18.98 -9.19 1.23
CA GLU A 22 -17.82 -8.46 0.72
C GLU A 22 -17.48 -8.98 -0.67
N ILE A 23 -17.46 -8.09 -1.66
CA ILE A 23 -16.86 -8.40 -2.96
C ILE A 23 -15.52 -7.71 -2.97
N ARG A 24 -14.43 -8.49 -2.84
CA ARG A 24 -13.09 -7.97 -3.02
C ARG A 24 -12.87 -7.72 -4.51
N LEU A 25 -12.80 -6.45 -4.86
CA LEU A 25 -12.44 -6.06 -6.22
C LEU A 25 -10.96 -6.31 -6.43
N GLY A 26 -10.65 -7.27 -7.30
CA GLY A 26 -9.31 -7.46 -7.83
C GLY A 26 -8.94 -6.37 -8.82
N LEU A 27 -7.74 -6.47 -9.35
CA LEU A 27 -7.33 -5.70 -10.51
C LEU A 27 -8.07 -6.17 -11.76
N LEU A 28 -8.16 -5.30 -12.75
CA LEU A 28 -8.69 -5.66 -14.05
C LEU A 28 -7.71 -6.62 -14.73
N GLU A 29 -8.22 -7.76 -15.19
CA GLU A 29 -7.44 -8.62 -16.06
C GLU A 29 -7.27 -7.94 -17.42
N ARG A 30 -6.30 -8.42 -18.20
CA ARG A 30 -6.03 -7.86 -19.54
C ARG A 30 -7.29 -7.79 -20.41
N ARG A 31 -8.16 -8.80 -20.35
CA ARG A 31 -9.44 -8.84 -21.08
C ARG A 31 -10.44 -7.78 -20.60
N ASP A 32 -10.46 -7.51 -19.30
CA ASP A 32 -11.31 -6.47 -18.72
C ASP A 32 -10.81 -5.08 -19.14
N VAL A 33 -9.49 -4.90 -19.21
CA VAL A 33 -8.86 -3.68 -19.73
C VAL A 33 -9.21 -3.47 -21.20
N GLU A 34 -9.10 -4.51 -22.03
CA GLU A 34 -9.49 -4.46 -23.45
C GLU A 34 -10.97 -4.07 -23.61
N THR A 35 -11.85 -4.68 -22.83
CA THR A 35 -13.29 -4.38 -22.83
C THR A 35 -13.55 -2.93 -22.39
N HIS A 36 -12.90 -2.49 -21.30
CA HIS A 36 -13.06 -1.15 -20.77
C HIS A 36 -12.57 -0.07 -21.74
N VAL A 37 -11.40 -0.26 -22.36
CA VAL A 37 -10.82 0.67 -23.33
C VAL A 37 -11.71 0.78 -24.57
N ALA A 38 -12.23 -0.34 -25.07
CA ALA A 38 -13.15 -0.33 -26.22
C ALA A 38 -14.44 0.46 -25.93
N LEU A 39 -14.92 0.44 -24.68
CA LEU A 39 -16.14 1.14 -24.25
C LEU A 39 -15.91 2.63 -23.97
N GLU A 40 -14.89 2.97 -23.17
CA GLU A 40 -14.68 4.36 -22.72
C GLU A 40 -13.78 5.17 -23.66
N TYR A 41 -12.88 4.52 -24.39
CA TYR A 41 -11.87 5.17 -25.23
C TYR A 41 -11.85 4.59 -26.64
N PRO A 42 -12.97 4.61 -27.39
CA PRO A 42 -13.09 3.96 -28.70
C PRO A 42 -12.17 4.55 -29.79
N LYS A 43 -11.53 5.70 -29.52
CA LYS A 43 -10.56 6.35 -30.42
C LYS A 43 -9.11 5.98 -30.10
N LEU A 44 -8.85 5.25 -29.01
CA LEU A 44 -7.52 4.81 -28.65
C LEU A 44 -7.08 3.67 -29.60
N PRO A 45 -5.85 3.68 -30.13
CA PRO A 45 -5.35 2.58 -30.96
C PRO A 45 -5.37 1.24 -30.20
N GLU A 46 -5.74 0.14 -30.85
CA GLU A 46 -5.80 -1.20 -30.23
C GLU A 46 -4.47 -1.61 -29.61
N ASP A 47 -3.35 -1.29 -30.28
CA ASP A 47 -1.98 -1.57 -29.84
C ASP A 47 -1.62 -0.88 -28.50
N TYR A 48 -2.36 0.18 -28.12
CA TYR A 48 -2.13 0.93 -26.89
C TYR A 48 -2.65 0.19 -25.65
N THR A 49 -3.57 -0.77 -25.81
CA THR A 49 -4.17 -1.51 -24.69
C THR A 49 -3.16 -2.41 -23.98
N GLY A 50 -2.28 -3.06 -24.75
CA GLY A 50 -1.21 -3.89 -24.18
C GLY A 50 -0.23 -3.05 -23.35
N VAL A 51 0.10 -1.85 -23.84
CA VAL A 51 0.91 -0.88 -23.11
C VAL A 51 0.18 -0.41 -21.85
N LEU A 52 -1.12 -0.11 -21.95
CA LEU A 52 -1.95 0.33 -20.84
C LEU A 52 -1.98 -0.71 -19.71
N TYR A 53 -2.21 -1.98 -20.05
CA TYR A 53 -2.22 -3.07 -19.07
C TYR A 53 -0.83 -3.28 -18.46
N ALA A 54 0.22 -3.37 -19.27
CA ALA A 54 1.59 -3.59 -18.78
C ALA A 54 2.06 -2.48 -17.84
N LYS A 55 1.64 -1.24 -18.12
CA LYS A 55 2.00 -0.07 -17.32
C LYS A 55 1.15 0.06 -16.05
N SER A 56 -0.17 -0.12 -16.15
CA SER A 56 -1.10 0.03 -15.02
C SER A 56 -1.20 -1.21 -14.11
N GLU A 57 -0.72 -2.37 -14.56
CA GLU A 57 -0.94 -3.68 -13.94
C GLU A 57 -2.44 -3.96 -13.67
N GLY A 58 -3.34 -3.43 -14.51
CA GLY A 58 -4.79 -3.60 -14.35
C GLY A 58 -5.42 -2.66 -13.31
N ASN A 59 -4.70 -1.68 -12.78
CA ASN A 59 -5.24 -0.71 -11.84
C ASN A 59 -6.08 0.36 -12.58
N PRO A 60 -7.41 0.44 -12.36
CA PRO A 60 -8.27 1.36 -13.10
C PRO A 60 -7.89 2.83 -12.96
N LEU A 61 -7.35 3.21 -11.80
CA LEU A 61 -6.88 4.57 -11.55
C LEU A 61 -5.65 4.90 -12.41
N PHE A 62 -4.70 3.98 -12.53
CA PHE A 62 -3.50 4.17 -13.36
C PHE A 62 -3.83 4.13 -14.86
N MET A 63 -4.78 3.27 -15.27
CA MET A 63 -5.28 3.27 -16.65
C MET A 63 -5.83 4.63 -17.06
N ARG A 64 -6.67 5.24 -16.21
CA ARG A 64 -7.28 6.54 -16.53
C ARG A 64 -6.24 7.65 -16.67
N GLU A 65 -5.16 7.58 -15.91
CA GLU A 65 -4.12 8.61 -15.89
C GLU A 65 -3.17 8.45 -17.09
N LEU A 66 -2.90 7.22 -17.53
CA LEU A 66 -2.24 6.91 -18.81
C LEU A 66 -3.00 7.45 -20.02
N VAL A 67 -4.33 7.34 -20.01
CA VAL A 67 -5.17 7.82 -21.10
C VAL A 67 -5.24 9.35 -21.13
N ARG A 68 -5.17 10.01 -19.96
CA ARG A 68 -5.25 11.48 -19.85
C ARG A 68 -4.06 12.23 -20.46
N GLY A 69 -2.92 11.58 -20.68
CA GLY A 69 -1.83 12.21 -21.42
C GLY A 69 -0.69 11.24 -21.74
N PRO A 70 -0.10 11.31 -22.95
CA PRO A 70 1.08 10.54 -23.34
C PRO A 70 2.38 11.06 -22.68
N GLY A 71 2.30 11.72 -21.50
CA GLY A 71 3.45 12.18 -20.74
C GLY A 71 4.28 11.03 -20.17
N ASP A 72 5.37 11.35 -19.47
CA ASP A 72 6.15 10.32 -18.76
C ASP A 72 5.23 9.62 -17.76
N PHE A 73 4.84 8.38 -18.10
CA PHE A 73 3.96 7.55 -17.30
C PHE A 73 4.41 7.48 -15.84
N SER A 74 5.73 7.49 -15.61
CA SER A 74 6.34 7.42 -14.30
C SER A 74 5.96 8.62 -13.41
N GLU A 75 5.92 9.82 -13.99
CA GLU A 75 5.54 11.04 -13.27
C GLU A 75 4.04 11.07 -12.97
N SER A 76 3.21 10.63 -13.94
CA SER A 76 1.75 10.54 -13.77
C SER A 76 1.37 9.56 -12.66
N ILE A 77 1.94 8.36 -12.63
CA ILE A 77 1.69 7.41 -11.54
C ILE A 77 2.17 7.99 -10.21
N ARG A 78 3.36 8.58 -10.17
CA ARG A 78 3.92 9.11 -8.93
C ARG A 78 2.99 10.17 -8.34
N SER A 79 2.50 11.12 -9.15
CA SER A 79 1.51 12.12 -8.71
C SER A 79 0.20 11.50 -8.20
N VAL A 80 -0.27 10.42 -8.82
CA VAL A 80 -1.48 9.70 -8.39
C VAL A 80 -1.26 9.01 -7.06
N VAL A 81 -0.10 8.36 -6.91
CA VAL A 81 0.32 7.67 -5.70
C VAL A 81 0.52 8.66 -4.56
N GLU A 82 1.20 9.78 -4.79
CA GLU A 82 1.35 10.88 -3.83
C GLU A 82 -0.01 11.35 -3.33
N ARG A 83 -0.94 11.69 -4.24
CA ARG A 83 -2.31 12.08 -3.87
C ARG A 83 -3.04 11.01 -3.06
N LYS A 84 -2.78 9.72 -3.31
CA LYS A 84 -3.38 8.62 -2.55
C LYS A 84 -2.77 8.50 -1.15
N ILE A 85 -1.44 8.65 -1.04
CA ILE A 85 -0.72 8.65 0.24
C ILE A 85 -1.12 9.87 1.08
N ASP A 86 -1.26 11.05 0.50
CA ASP A 86 -1.65 12.27 1.22
C ASP A 86 -3.04 12.15 1.89
N ARG A 87 -3.90 11.29 1.35
CA ARG A 87 -5.25 11.02 1.90
C ARG A 87 -5.26 10.07 3.10
N VAL A 88 -4.17 9.37 3.41
CA VAL A 88 -4.14 8.43 4.56
C VAL A 88 -3.92 9.12 5.91
N GLY A 89 -3.52 10.39 5.89
CA GLY A 89 -3.16 11.18 7.06
C GLY A 89 -1.70 10.99 7.51
N GLU A 90 -1.19 11.95 8.28
CA GLU A 90 0.25 12.08 8.57
C GLU A 90 0.85 10.83 9.23
N THR A 91 0.23 10.32 10.30
CA THR A 91 0.77 9.16 11.03
C THR A 91 0.79 7.89 10.17
N ALA A 92 -0.19 7.70 9.30
CA ALA A 92 -0.23 6.55 8.39
C ALA A 92 0.82 6.71 7.28
N ARG A 93 1.05 7.94 6.80
CA ARG A 93 2.13 8.28 5.89
C ARG A 93 3.51 7.99 6.49
N GLU A 94 3.74 8.37 7.75
CA GLU A 94 4.98 8.05 8.48
C GLU A 94 5.24 6.53 8.60
N LEU A 95 4.18 5.75 8.83
CA LEU A 95 4.25 4.29 8.85
C LEU A 95 4.65 3.73 7.48
N LEU A 96 4.01 4.19 6.39
CA LEU A 96 4.34 3.76 5.02
C LEU A 96 5.78 4.15 4.64
N VAL A 97 6.24 5.32 5.07
CA VAL A 97 7.63 5.76 4.87
C VAL A 97 8.59 4.85 5.61
N THR A 98 8.34 4.54 6.87
CA THR A 98 9.17 3.60 7.65
C THR A 98 9.17 2.19 7.05
N ALA A 99 8.00 1.70 6.64
CA ALA A 99 7.85 0.43 5.91
C ALA A 99 8.66 0.40 4.62
N SER A 100 8.67 1.50 3.87
CA SER A 100 9.41 1.58 2.61
C SER A 100 10.92 1.44 2.77
N VAL A 101 11.45 1.73 3.96
CA VAL A 101 12.86 1.55 4.29
C VAL A 101 13.19 0.07 4.51
N GLN A 102 12.28 -0.71 5.12
CA GLN A 102 12.45 -2.16 5.28
C GLN A 102 12.38 -2.88 3.92
N GLY A 103 11.48 -2.45 3.03
CA GLY A 103 11.42 -2.91 1.65
C GLY A 103 9.99 -3.13 1.14
N ARG A 104 9.86 -3.97 0.11
CA ARG A 104 8.55 -4.32 -0.48
C ARG A 104 7.68 -5.15 0.46
N GLU A 105 8.32 -5.95 1.30
CA GLU A 105 7.70 -6.67 2.41
C GLU A 105 8.29 -6.18 3.72
N PHE A 106 7.47 -6.14 4.77
CA PHE A 106 7.84 -5.59 6.06
C PHE A 106 7.01 -6.19 7.19
N ASP A 107 7.50 -6.01 8.42
CA ASP A 107 6.96 -6.68 9.61
C ASP A 107 6.37 -5.64 10.58
N SER A 108 5.15 -5.88 11.06
CA SER A 108 4.46 -4.96 11.99
C SER A 108 5.29 -4.66 13.25
N ALA A 109 5.96 -5.67 13.80
CA ALA A 109 6.73 -5.55 15.03
C ALA A 109 8.00 -4.71 14.84
N VAL A 110 8.66 -4.85 13.68
CA VAL A 110 9.85 -4.07 13.33
C VAL A 110 9.50 -2.59 13.16
N LEU A 111 8.36 -2.28 12.53
CA LEU A 111 7.87 -0.90 12.43
C LEU A 111 7.51 -0.31 13.79
N ALA A 112 6.76 -1.04 14.62
CA ALA A 112 6.39 -0.58 15.96
C ALA A 112 7.62 -0.24 16.78
N ARG A 113 8.63 -1.10 16.74
CA ARG A 113 9.88 -0.87 17.46
C ARG A 113 10.67 0.31 16.94
N SER A 114 10.91 0.38 15.63
CA SER A 114 11.71 1.46 15.03
C SER A 114 11.08 2.84 15.28
N MET A 115 9.76 2.92 15.33
CA MET A 115 9.03 4.16 15.60
C MET A 115 8.79 4.42 17.09
N GLY A 116 9.15 3.50 17.99
CA GLY A 116 8.85 3.58 19.42
C GLY A 116 7.34 3.61 19.73
N MET A 117 6.54 2.99 18.86
CA MET A 117 5.08 2.95 18.96
C MET A 117 4.60 1.66 19.63
N ASN A 118 3.40 1.69 20.21
CA ASN A 118 2.76 0.48 20.71
C ASN A 118 2.44 -0.47 19.52
N PRO A 119 2.78 -1.78 19.60
CA PRO A 119 2.53 -2.73 18.52
C PRO A 119 1.06 -2.83 18.10
N GLN A 120 0.13 -2.83 19.05
CA GLN A 120 -1.31 -2.89 18.79
C GLN A 120 -1.80 -1.65 18.02
N ASP A 121 -1.25 -0.49 18.36
CA ASP A 121 -1.53 0.77 17.67
C ASP A 121 -1.05 0.75 16.22
N VAL A 122 0.13 0.17 15.97
CA VAL A 122 0.68 0.02 14.62
C VAL A 122 -0.15 -0.95 13.79
N GLU A 123 -0.51 -2.10 14.36
CA GLU A 123 -1.31 -3.10 13.67
C GLU A 123 -2.71 -2.60 13.30
N GLU A 124 -3.36 -1.83 14.17
CA GLU A 124 -4.66 -1.21 13.83
C GLU A 124 -4.53 -0.25 12.64
N ARG A 125 -3.46 0.55 12.61
CA ARG A 125 -3.20 1.49 11.51
C ARG A 125 -2.85 0.76 10.21
N LEU A 126 -2.06 -0.30 10.27
CA LEU A 126 -1.75 -1.15 9.12
C LEU A 126 -3.00 -1.86 8.60
N ARG A 127 -3.92 -2.28 9.48
CA ARG A 127 -5.22 -2.84 9.08
C ARG A 127 -6.04 -1.83 8.29
N VAL A 128 -6.09 -0.56 8.72
CA VAL A 128 -6.77 0.51 7.96
C VAL A 128 -6.09 0.73 6.58
N LEU A 129 -4.76 0.72 6.52
CA LEU A 129 -4.00 0.87 5.27
C LEU A 129 -4.22 -0.27 4.28
N ASP A 130 -4.45 -1.48 4.78
CA ASP A 130 -4.82 -2.66 4.00
C ASP A 130 -6.29 -2.55 3.54
N GLU A 131 -7.22 -2.54 4.49
CA GLU A 131 -8.64 -2.75 4.22
C GLU A 131 -9.36 -1.55 3.59
N VAL A 132 -8.93 -0.33 3.94
CA VAL A 132 -9.59 0.90 3.46
C VAL A 132 -8.84 1.50 2.29
N HIS A 133 -7.51 1.56 2.38
CA HIS A 133 -6.70 2.26 1.39
C HIS A 133 -6.13 1.34 0.31
N GLY A 134 -6.00 0.02 0.56
CA GLY A 134 -5.44 -0.94 -0.39
C GLY A 134 -4.05 -0.53 -0.89
N ILE A 135 -3.23 0.05 0.00
CA ILE A 135 -1.83 0.43 -0.31
C ILE A 135 -0.89 -0.73 0.01
N ILE A 136 -1.22 -1.43 1.09
CA ILE A 136 -0.51 -2.62 1.55
C ILE A 136 -1.49 -3.79 1.61
N GLN A 137 -0.96 -4.99 1.76
CA GLN A 137 -1.74 -6.20 1.91
C GLN A 137 -1.09 -7.06 2.99
N ARG A 138 -1.90 -7.54 3.94
CA ARG A 138 -1.47 -8.57 4.89
C ARG A 138 -1.16 -9.89 4.17
N ILE A 139 0.02 -10.45 4.42
CA ILE A 139 0.45 -11.74 3.86
C ILE A 139 0.16 -12.88 4.85
N ARG A 140 0.75 -12.81 6.05
CA ARG A 140 0.68 -13.87 7.06
C ARG A 140 1.05 -13.35 8.45
N GLU A 141 0.71 -14.11 9.47
CA GLU A 141 1.32 -13.99 10.81
C GLU A 141 2.53 -14.92 10.87
N GLU A 142 3.61 -14.45 11.50
CA GLU A 142 4.82 -15.23 11.73
C GLU A 142 5.40 -14.97 13.13
N GLU A 143 6.04 -15.98 13.69
CA GLU A 143 6.81 -15.86 14.93
C GLU A 143 8.25 -15.46 14.58
N LEU A 144 8.72 -14.40 15.20
CA LEU A 144 10.10 -13.94 15.11
C LEU A 144 11.01 -14.85 15.95
N PRO A 145 12.33 -14.89 15.67
CA PRO A 145 13.26 -15.75 16.41
C PRO A 145 13.30 -15.53 17.94
N ASP A 146 12.90 -14.35 18.42
CA ASP A 146 12.79 -14.04 19.85
C ASP A 146 11.47 -14.50 20.51
N GLY A 147 10.62 -15.24 19.77
CA GLY A 147 9.34 -15.78 20.22
C GLY A 147 8.16 -14.80 20.16
N ARG A 148 8.36 -13.59 19.61
CA ARG A 148 7.27 -12.62 19.43
C ARG A 148 6.56 -12.82 18.11
N PHE A 149 5.26 -12.57 18.08
CA PHE A 149 4.50 -12.57 16.83
C PHE A 149 4.64 -11.24 16.07
N THR A 150 4.66 -11.34 14.75
CA THR A 150 4.49 -10.22 13.84
C THR A 150 3.54 -10.57 12.71
N VAL A 151 2.88 -9.56 12.16
CA VAL A 151 2.14 -9.68 10.91
C VAL A 151 3.02 -9.16 9.79
N ARG A 152 3.25 -10.01 8.78
CA ARG A 152 3.97 -9.65 7.56
C ARG A 152 3.03 -9.00 6.56
N TYR A 153 3.42 -7.84 6.05
CA TYR A 153 2.70 -7.09 5.03
C TYR A 153 3.57 -6.91 3.78
N ARG A 154 2.93 -6.59 2.66
CA ARG A 154 3.61 -6.09 1.46
C ARG A 154 2.95 -4.84 0.93
N PHE A 155 3.71 -4.00 0.24
CA PHE A 155 3.11 -3.03 -0.67
C PHE A 155 2.46 -3.77 -1.83
N VAL A 156 1.22 -3.39 -2.16
CA VAL A 156 0.46 -4.00 -3.26
C VAL A 156 1.22 -3.80 -4.58
N TYR A 157 1.73 -2.59 -4.81
CA TYR A 157 2.57 -2.25 -5.97
C TYR A 157 3.93 -1.70 -5.54
N GLY A 158 4.96 -1.97 -6.34
CA GLY A 158 6.31 -1.45 -6.11
C GLY A 158 6.35 0.09 -6.09
N VAL A 159 5.53 0.75 -6.91
CA VAL A 159 5.48 2.22 -6.99
C VAL A 159 5.02 2.89 -5.69
N TYR A 160 4.22 2.21 -4.85
CA TYR A 160 3.88 2.73 -3.52
C TYR A 160 5.12 2.80 -2.63
N GLN A 161 5.89 1.71 -2.58
CA GLN A 161 7.14 1.66 -1.81
C GLN A 161 8.14 2.69 -2.33
N GLU A 162 8.35 2.74 -3.65
CA GLU A 162 9.30 3.64 -4.27
C GLU A 162 8.95 5.10 -3.96
N THR A 163 7.68 5.49 -4.14
CA THR A 163 7.22 6.86 -3.89
C THR A 163 7.41 7.26 -2.42
N CYS A 164 7.07 6.37 -1.48
CA CYS A 164 7.32 6.60 -0.06
C CYS A 164 8.82 6.76 0.22
N PHE A 165 9.66 5.88 -0.34
CA PHE A 165 11.10 5.85 -0.09
C PHE A 165 11.83 7.05 -0.69
N THR A 166 11.45 7.49 -1.90
CA THR A 166 12.06 8.65 -2.58
C THR A 166 11.63 9.98 -1.97
N SER A 167 10.49 10.02 -1.26
CA SER A 167 10.03 11.22 -0.55
C SER A 167 10.89 11.59 0.67
N LEU A 168 11.79 10.70 1.09
CA LEU A 168 12.67 10.90 2.24
C LEU A 168 13.86 11.81 1.91
N ALA A 169 14.07 12.85 2.72
CA ALA A 169 15.34 13.56 2.74
C ALA A 169 16.50 12.60 3.12
N PRO A 170 17.71 12.77 2.56
CA PRO A 170 18.84 11.85 2.80
C PRO A 170 19.14 11.58 4.27
N THR A 171 19.12 12.63 5.11
CA THR A 171 19.36 12.53 6.56
C THR A 171 18.31 11.69 7.27
N ARG A 172 17.03 11.84 6.88
CA ARG A 172 15.93 11.07 7.47
C ARG A 172 16.01 9.60 7.07
N LYS A 173 16.36 9.33 5.81
CA LYS A 173 16.62 7.96 5.31
C LYS A 173 17.74 7.27 6.08
N ALA A 174 18.86 7.96 6.33
CA ALA A 174 19.96 7.42 7.13
C ALA A 174 19.51 7.08 8.57
N SER A 175 18.80 7.99 9.23
CA SER A 175 18.28 7.77 10.59
C SER A 175 17.30 6.60 10.67
N LEU A 176 16.38 6.48 9.72
CA LEU A 176 15.43 5.36 9.67
C LEU A 176 16.13 4.03 9.35
N ASN A 177 17.12 4.02 8.46
CA ASN A 177 17.92 2.82 8.19
C ASN A 177 18.63 2.33 9.45
N SER A 178 19.24 3.21 10.23
CA SER A 178 19.89 2.83 11.49
C SER A 178 18.89 2.24 12.49
N SER A 179 17.75 2.91 12.71
CA SER A 179 16.71 2.41 13.61
C SER A 179 16.12 1.07 13.16
N MET A 180 15.95 0.88 11.86
CA MET A 180 15.50 -0.39 11.27
C MET A 180 16.52 -1.50 11.50
N ALA A 181 17.81 -1.22 11.29
CA ALA A 181 18.88 -2.17 11.53
C ALA A 181 18.95 -2.60 13.00
N GLU A 182 18.82 -1.66 13.94
CA GLU A 182 18.77 -1.95 15.39
C GLU A 182 17.56 -2.83 15.76
N ALA A 183 16.39 -2.54 15.18
CA ALA A 183 15.20 -3.34 15.39
C ALA A 183 15.39 -4.77 14.86
N LEU A 184 15.88 -4.92 13.63
CA LEU A 184 16.16 -6.22 13.02
C LEU A 184 17.19 -7.02 13.79
N LEU A 185 18.31 -6.40 14.23
CA LEU A 185 19.33 -7.06 15.03
C LEU A 185 18.78 -7.61 16.34
N THR A 186 17.76 -7.00 16.92
CA THR A 186 17.21 -7.56 18.14
C THR A 186 16.30 -8.75 17.90
N TYR A 187 15.59 -8.78 16.77
CA TYR A 187 14.73 -9.92 16.43
C TYR A 187 15.50 -11.09 15.80
N TYR A 188 16.59 -10.79 15.07
CA TYR A 188 17.32 -11.78 14.25
C TYR A 188 18.81 -11.93 14.61
N GLY A 189 19.33 -11.17 15.58
CA GLY A 189 20.76 -11.12 15.91
C GLY A 189 21.20 -12.05 17.05
N ASN A 190 20.34 -12.96 17.51
CA ASN A 190 20.70 -14.04 18.44
C ASN A 190 20.54 -15.40 17.77
#